data_AF-A0A9E3B5E6-F1
#
_entry.id   AF-A0A9E3B5E6-F1
#
_cell.length_a   1.000
_cell.length_b   1.000
_cell.length_c   1.000
_cell.angle_alpha   90.00
_cell.angle_beta   90.00
_cell.angle_gamma   90.00
#
_symmetry.space_group_name_H-M   'P 1'
#
loop_
_entity.id
_entity.type
_entity.pdbx_description
1 polymer ?
#
loop_
_entity_poly.entity_id
_entity_poly.type
_entity_poly.pdbx_seq_one_letter_code
_entity_poly.pdbx_strand_id
1 'polypeptide(L)'
;GLPFELGIIRNHYVGRTFIEPTDGIRHFGVRKKHNPNRATLAGKRVVLIDDSIVRGTTSKKIVQMVRDAGAAEVHFRVASPPTTHSCFYGVDTPYTEELLAHNMDEEEMRRFIGADSLRFVSLAGLYRATGGRNRNSAAPQFCDACFSGEYPIRLTDQHGGRKDGQLSLLADVA
;
A
#
# COMPACT_ATOMS: atom_id res chain seq x y z
N GLY A 1 -12.17 -16.47 -19.33
CA GLY A 1 -11.70 -15.58 -18.25
C GLY A 1 -12.59 -15.76 -17.02
N LEU A 2 -12.24 -15.14 -15.89
CA LEU A 2 -13.11 -15.08 -14.70
C LEU A 2 -14.10 -13.91 -14.84
N PRO A 3 -15.33 -13.99 -14.29
CA PRO A 3 -16.27 -12.88 -14.32
C PRO A 3 -15.79 -11.73 -13.42
N PHE A 4 -15.97 -10.50 -13.89
CA PHE A 4 -15.76 -9.30 -13.10
C PHE A 4 -17.07 -8.89 -12.42
N GLU A 5 -17.00 -8.52 -11.15
CA GLU A 5 -18.16 -8.17 -10.35
C GLU A 5 -17.84 -7.01 -9.40
N LEU A 6 -18.82 -6.14 -9.14
CA LEU A 6 -18.71 -5.08 -8.13
C LEU A 6 -19.00 -5.65 -6.74
N GLY A 7 -18.10 -6.52 -6.26
CA GLY A 7 -18.19 -7.17 -4.96
C GLY A 7 -18.04 -6.20 -3.77
N ILE A 8 -17.42 -5.04 -3.98
CA ILE A 8 -17.29 -3.97 -2.99
C ILE A 8 -17.70 -2.66 -3.64
N ILE A 9 -18.58 -1.93 -2.98
CA ILE A 9 -19.05 -0.61 -3.42
C ILE A 9 -18.42 0.44 -2.51
N ARG A 10 -17.72 1.40 -3.12
CA ARG A 10 -17.19 2.57 -2.42
C ARG A 10 -18.34 3.51 -2.05
N ASN A 11 -18.40 3.92 -0.80
CA ASN A 11 -19.29 4.98 -0.36
C ASN A 11 -18.74 6.34 -0.84
N HIS A 12 -19.55 7.10 -1.58
CA HIS A 12 -19.17 8.41 -2.11
C HIS A 12 -19.37 9.54 -1.09
N TYR A 13 -20.09 9.30 0.00
CA TYR A 13 -20.49 10.31 1.00
C TYR A 13 -19.73 10.15 2.32
N VAL A 14 -18.44 9.81 2.26
CA VAL A 14 -17.62 9.67 3.46
C VAL A 14 -17.24 11.07 3.97
N GLY A 15 -18.01 11.57 4.93
CA GLY A 15 -17.68 12.82 5.65
C GLY A 15 -16.49 12.67 6.60
N ARG A 16 -16.02 13.80 7.15
CA ARG A 16 -15.01 13.82 8.22
C ARG A 16 -15.60 13.12 9.45
N THR A 17 -14.90 12.15 10.03
CA THR A 17 -15.34 11.48 11.26
C THR A 17 -15.27 12.45 12.44
N PHE A 18 -16.39 12.68 13.12
CA PHE A 18 -16.41 13.35 14.42
C PHE A 18 -15.70 12.50 15.48
N ILE A 19 -15.14 13.15 16.50
CA ILE A 19 -14.49 12.49 17.65
C ILE A 19 -15.53 11.56 18.30
N GLU A 20 -15.32 10.24 18.20
CA GLU A 20 -16.21 9.24 18.80
C GLU A 20 -15.78 8.99 20.26
N PRO A 21 -16.66 9.17 21.27
CA PRO A 21 -16.26 9.25 22.68
C PRO A 21 -16.01 7.92 23.40
N THR A 22 -15.93 6.77 22.72
CA THR A 22 -15.71 5.46 23.37
C THR A 22 -14.91 4.47 22.53
N ASP A 23 -13.97 3.76 23.16
CA ASP A 23 -13.01 2.82 22.55
C ASP A 23 -13.63 1.56 21.91
N GLY A 24 -14.92 1.29 22.14
CA GLY A 24 -15.59 0.05 21.73
C GLY A 24 -15.88 -0.13 20.23
N ILE A 25 -15.76 0.93 19.41
CA ILE A 25 -16.24 0.91 18.01
C ILE A 25 -15.12 1.26 17.00
N ARG A 26 -13.86 0.95 17.33
CA ARG A 26 -12.70 1.28 16.49
C ARG A 26 -12.57 0.47 15.18
N HIS A 27 -13.51 -0.44 14.90
CA HIS A 27 -13.56 -1.28 13.69
C HIS A 27 -14.42 -0.74 12.52
N PHE A 28 -15.13 0.37 12.67
CA PHE A 28 -16.08 0.86 11.64
C PHE A 28 -15.48 1.67 10.48
N GLY A 29 -14.22 2.11 10.56
CA GLY A 29 -13.64 3.04 9.59
C GLY A 29 -13.65 2.56 8.13
N VAL A 30 -13.47 1.25 7.88
CA VAL A 30 -13.51 0.70 6.51
C VAL A 30 -14.94 0.44 6.05
N ARG A 31 -15.86 0.01 6.93
CA ARG A 31 -17.30 -0.12 6.61
C ARG A 31 -17.94 1.23 6.26
N LYS A 32 -17.44 2.34 6.83
CA LYS A 32 -17.87 3.69 6.43
C LYS A 32 -17.51 4.00 4.97
N LYS A 33 -16.39 3.45 4.46
CA LYS A 33 -15.83 3.72 3.12
C LYS A 33 -16.21 2.67 2.07
N HIS A 34 -16.38 1.41 2.47
CA HIS A 34 -16.54 0.26 1.59
C HIS A 34 -17.67 -0.63 2.11
N ASN A 35 -18.60 -0.99 1.24
CA ASN A 35 -19.71 -1.88 1.55
C ASN A 35 -19.62 -3.15 0.70
N PRO A 36 -19.59 -4.35 1.31
CA PRO A 36 -19.53 -5.59 0.56
C PRO A 36 -20.91 -5.97 0.01
N ASN A 37 -20.96 -6.41 -1.24
CA ASN A 37 -22.17 -6.96 -1.85
C ASN A 37 -22.26 -8.47 -1.53
N ARG A 38 -22.95 -8.80 -0.43
CA ARG A 38 -23.09 -10.18 0.06
C ARG A 38 -23.64 -11.15 -0.99
N ALA A 39 -24.64 -10.74 -1.76
CA ALA A 39 -25.24 -11.59 -2.80
C ALA A 39 -24.22 -12.00 -3.88
N THR A 40 -23.20 -11.16 -4.10
CA THR A 40 -22.15 -11.40 -5.08
C THR A 40 -21.00 -12.24 -4.51
N LEU A 41 -20.73 -12.15 -3.21
CA LEU A 41 -19.55 -12.74 -2.55
C LEU A 41 -19.82 -14.09 -1.88
N ALA A 42 -21.03 -14.33 -1.37
CA ALA A 42 -21.33 -15.49 -0.54
C ALA A 42 -21.06 -16.83 -1.25
N GLY A 43 -20.30 -17.71 -0.59
CA GLY A 43 -19.92 -19.03 -1.08
C GLY A 43 -18.86 -19.04 -2.19
N LYS A 44 -18.39 -17.88 -2.66
CA LYS A 44 -17.45 -17.82 -3.80
C LYS A 44 -15.99 -17.77 -3.37
N ARG A 45 -15.12 -18.23 -4.26
CA ARG A 45 -13.68 -17.94 -4.22
C ARG A 45 -13.45 -16.63 -4.96
N VAL A 46 -12.90 -15.63 -4.26
CA VAL A 46 -12.83 -14.25 -4.74
C VAL A 46 -11.39 -13.87 -4.99
N VAL A 47 -11.12 -13.29 -6.16
CA VAL A 47 -9.87 -12.58 -6.43
C VAL A 47 -10.12 -11.10 -6.18
N LEU A 48 -9.51 -10.54 -5.14
CA LEU A 48 -9.58 -9.13 -4.81
C LEU A 48 -8.34 -8.41 -5.35
N ILE A 49 -8.55 -7.33 -6.09
CA ILE A 49 -7.48 -6.54 -6.71
C ILE A 49 -7.42 -5.18 -6.03
N ASP A 50 -6.24 -4.80 -5.58
CA ASP A 50 -5.95 -3.48 -5.02
C ASP A 50 -4.75 -2.86 -5.74
N ASP A 51 -4.61 -1.54 -5.66
CA ASP A 51 -3.51 -0.83 -6.34
C ASP A 51 -2.15 -1.13 -5.69
N SER A 52 -2.11 -1.13 -4.36
CA SER A 52 -0.90 -1.13 -3.55
C SER A 52 -1.16 -1.64 -2.13
N ILE A 53 -0.11 -2.05 -1.44
CA ILE A 53 -0.12 -2.31 0.00
C ILE A 53 0.99 -1.49 0.63
N VAL A 54 0.63 -0.50 1.44
CA VAL A 54 1.58 0.35 2.17
C VAL A 54 1.76 -0.16 3.61
N ARG A 55 0.79 0.12 4.50
CA ARG A 55 0.82 -0.34 5.92
C ARG A 55 0.02 -1.63 6.16
N GLY A 56 -0.66 -2.17 5.15
CA GLY A 56 -1.47 -3.40 5.25
C GLY A 56 -2.76 -3.33 6.09
N THR A 57 -2.94 -2.32 6.92
CA THR A 57 -4.10 -2.22 7.84
C THR A 57 -5.44 -2.13 7.11
N THR A 58 -5.50 -1.42 5.98
CA THR A 58 -6.68 -1.34 5.11
C THR A 58 -6.95 -2.69 4.44
N SER A 59 -5.92 -3.29 3.84
CA SER A 59 -6.01 -4.57 3.13
C SER A 59 -6.51 -5.68 4.06
N LYS A 60 -5.99 -5.75 5.29
CA LYS A 60 -6.48 -6.67 6.34
C LYS A 60 -7.97 -6.51 6.63
N LYS A 61 -8.43 -5.27 6.78
CA LYS A 61 -9.85 -4.96 7.04
C LYS A 61 -10.74 -5.27 5.84
N ILE A 62 -10.25 -5.08 4.61
CA ILE A 62 -10.96 -5.42 3.37
C ILE A 62 -11.10 -6.95 3.25
N VAL A 63 -10.01 -7.70 3.45
CA VAL A 63 -10.05 -9.17 3.43
C VAL A 63 -11.05 -9.70 4.46
N GLN A 64 -11.00 -9.19 5.70
CA GLN A 64 -11.95 -9.56 6.74
C GLN A 64 -13.39 -9.24 6.33
N MET A 65 -13.65 -8.06 5.78
CA MET A 65 -14.98 -7.66 5.31
C MET A 65 -15.53 -8.61 4.23
N VAL A 66 -14.69 -9.04 3.29
CA VAL A 66 -15.09 -9.97 2.23
C VAL A 66 -15.36 -11.36 2.80
N ARG A 67 -14.56 -11.83 3.76
CA ARG A 67 -14.83 -13.08 4.48
C ARG A 67 -16.12 -13.01 5.29
N ASP A 68 -16.35 -11.91 6.02
CA ASP A 68 -17.59 -11.68 6.78
C ASP A 68 -18.83 -11.67 5.87
N ALA A 69 -18.68 -11.26 4.60
CA ALA A 69 -19.73 -11.33 3.58
C ALA A 69 -19.97 -12.75 3.05
N GLY A 70 -19.23 -13.75 3.53
CA GLY A 70 -19.42 -15.17 3.25
C GLY A 70 -18.57 -15.72 2.12
N ALA A 71 -17.52 -15.03 1.68
CA ALA A 71 -16.58 -15.59 0.70
C ALA A 71 -15.89 -16.84 1.26
N ALA A 72 -15.77 -17.90 0.44
CA ALA A 72 -15.11 -19.15 0.80
C ALA A 72 -13.58 -18.99 0.81
N GLU A 73 -13.03 -18.30 -0.20
CA GLU A 73 -11.60 -17.99 -0.31
C GLU A 73 -11.44 -16.54 -0.78
N VAL A 74 -10.35 -15.89 -0.35
CA VAL A 74 -9.95 -14.53 -0.71
C VAL A 74 -8.49 -14.53 -1.17
N HIS A 75 -8.29 -14.40 -2.47
CA HIS A 75 -6.98 -14.28 -3.11
C HIS A 75 -6.71 -12.80 -3.43
N PHE A 76 -5.71 -12.21 -2.78
CA PHE A 76 -5.38 -10.80 -2.92
C PHE A 76 -4.33 -10.60 -4.03
N ARG A 77 -4.56 -9.66 -4.95
CA ARG A 77 -3.65 -9.31 -6.05
C ARG A 77 -3.39 -7.82 -6.03
N VAL A 78 -2.12 -7.47 -6.10
CA VAL A 78 -1.68 -6.07 -6.00
C VAL A 78 -1.15 -5.62 -7.35
N ALA A 79 -1.69 -4.51 -7.87
CA ALA A 79 -1.37 -3.98 -9.19
C ALA A 79 -0.02 -3.22 -9.25
N SER A 80 0.78 -3.31 -8.20
CA SER A 80 2.13 -2.76 -8.09
C SER A 80 3.10 -3.79 -7.50
N PRO A 81 4.42 -3.61 -7.69
CA PRO A 81 5.43 -4.29 -6.89
C PRO A 81 5.31 -3.93 -5.41
N PRO A 82 5.89 -4.73 -4.49
CA PRO A 82 5.89 -4.40 -3.08
C PRO A 82 6.59 -3.05 -2.82
N THR A 83 5.90 -2.14 -2.11
CA THR A 83 6.47 -0.84 -1.74
C THR A 83 7.37 -1.01 -0.50
N THR A 84 8.68 -1.09 -0.72
CA THR A 84 9.66 -1.39 0.34
C THR A 84 10.48 -0.17 0.77
N HIS A 85 10.33 0.98 0.09
CA HIS A 85 11.04 2.22 0.42
C HIS A 85 10.13 3.44 0.33
N SER A 86 10.41 4.45 1.16
CA SER A 86 9.70 5.73 1.15
C SER A 86 10.00 6.55 -0.11
N CYS A 87 9.06 7.37 -0.56
CA CYS A 87 9.31 8.34 -1.62
C CYS A 87 9.99 9.60 -1.07
N PHE A 88 10.96 10.14 -1.82
CA PHE A 88 11.59 11.43 -1.54
C PHE A 88 11.37 12.46 -2.66
N TYR A 89 10.45 12.17 -3.59
CA TYR A 89 10.17 13.02 -4.76
C TYR A 89 8.72 13.51 -4.81
N GLY A 90 8.07 13.66 -3.65
CA GLY A 90 6.80 14.37 -3.52
C GLY A 90 5.54 13.51 -3.37
N VAL A 91 5.67 12.17 -3.35
CA VAL A 91 4.55 11.30 -2.93
C VAL A 91 4.60 11.14 -1.42
N ASP A 92 3.50 11.44 -0.73
CA ASP A 92 3.38 11.23 0.71
C ASP A 92 3.36 9.74 1.04
N THR A 93 4.48 9.24 1.55
CA THR A 93 4.64 7.86 2.01
C THR A 93 5.10 7.84 3.46
N PRO A 94 4.69 6.84 4.26
CA PRO A 94 5.25 6.57 5.58
C PRO A 94 6.78 6.45 5.57
N TYR A 95 7.37 6.47 6.77
CA TYR A 95 8.77 6.07 6.92
C TYR A 95 8.97 4.63 6.50
N THR A 96 10.19 4.29 6.08
CA THR A 96 10.48 3.01 5.42
C THR A 96 10.21 1.84 6.37
N GLU A 97 10.55 1.99 7.64
CA GLU A 97 10.26 1.05 8.73
C GLU A 97 8.77 0.87 9.02
N GLU A 98 7.89 1.75 8.55
CA GLU A 98 6.43 1.62 8.69
C GLU A 98 5.78 0.91 7.50
N LEU A 99 6.54 0.63 6.44
CA LEU A 99 6.06 -0.08 5.25
C LEU A 99 5.98 -1.59 5.53
N LEU A 100 4.85 -2.20 5.18
CA LEU A 100 4.63 -3.62 5.43
C LEU A 100 5.65 -4.47 4.69
N ALA A 101 5.86 -4.18 3.39
CA ALA A 101 6.77 -4.94 2.54
C ALA A 101 8.25 -4.66 2.82
N HIS A 102 8.58 -3.64 3.61
CA HIS A 102 9.94 -3.44 4.09
C HIS A 102 10.29 -4.44 5.21
N ASN A 103 9.30 -4.78 6.04
CA ASN A 103 9.49 -5.60 7.23
C ASN A 103 9.09 -7.07 7.05
N MET A 104 8.31 -7.38 6.02
CA MET A 104 7.69 -8.69 5.83
C MET A 104 7.89 -9.19 4.41
N ASP A 105 8.20 -10.48 4.28
CA ASP A 105 8.15 -11.16 2.99
C ASP A 105 6.69 -11.36 2.50
N GLU A 106 6.52 -11.84 1.26
CA GLU A 106 5.19 -12.01 0.67
C GLU A 106 4.28 -12.95 1.47
N GLU A 107 4.85 -13.99 2.07
CA GLU A 107 4.11 -15.03 2.78
C GLU A 107 3.73 -14.56 4.21
N GLU A 108 4.61 -13.80 4.86
CA GLU A 108 4.32 -13.04 6.07
C GLU A 108 3.22 -12.00 5.85
N MET A 109 3.31 -11.22 4.76
CA MET A 109 2.27 -10.25 4.38
C MET A 109 0.93 -10.94 4.13
N ARG A 110 0.92 -12.08 3.42
CA ARG A 110 -0.29 -12.88 3.17
C ARG A 110 -0.96 -13.26 4.49
N ARG A 111 -0.19 -13.79 5.44
CA ARG A 111 -0.69 -14.14 6.79
C ARG A 111 -1.20 -12.92 7.54
N PHE A 112 -0.46 -11.81 7.49
CA PHE A 112 -0.81 -10.56 8.17
C PHE A 112 -2.17 -10.02 7.73
N ILE A 113 -2.45 -10.00 6.42
CA ILE A 113 -3.73 -9.53 5.86
C ILE A 113 -4.84 -10.58 5.94
N GLY A 114 -4.52 -11.85 6.19
CA GLY A 114 -5.48 -12.95 6.33
C GLY A 114 -6.01 -13.49 5.00
N ALA A 115 -5.27 -13.34 3.90
CA ALA A 115 -5.66 -13.84 2.58
C ALA A 115 -5.23 -15.31 2.36
N ASP A 116 -5.93 -16.03 1.49
CA ASP A 116 -5.58 -17.41 1.11
C ASP A 116 -4.36 -17.44 0.17
N SER A 117 -4.20 -16.41 -0.66
CA SER A 117 -2.98 -16.17 -1.42
C SER A 117 -2.78 -14.68 -1.64
N LEU A 118 -1.53 -14.24 -1.74
CA LEU A 118 -1.14 -12.87 -2.06
C LEU A 118 -0.12 -12.91 -3.20
N ARG A 119 -0.28 -12.08 -4.22
CA ARG A 119 0.73 -11.89 -5.27
C ARG A 119 0.77 -10.43 -5.71
N PHE A 120 1.98 -9.97 -6.00
CA PHE A 120 2.25 -8.63 -6.52
C PHE A 120 2.60 -8.69 -8.01
N VAL A 121 2.38 -7.57 -8.71
CA VAL A 121 3.00 -7.36 -10.03
C VAL A 121 4.51 -7.29 -9.83
N SER A 122 5.29 -8.04 -10.60
CA SER A 122 6.75 -7.95 -10.52
C SER A 122 7.25 -6.62 -11.08
N LEU A 123 8.41 -6.14 -10.62
CA LEU A 123 9.02 -4.91 -11.16
C LEU A 123 9.21 -5.00 -12.68
N ALA A 124 9.67 -6.14 -13.19
CA ALA A 124 9.76 -6.39 -14.63
C ALA A 124 8.38 -6.35 -15.31
N GLY A 125 7.34 -6.89 -14.67
CA GLY A 125 5.96 -6.81 -15.14
C GLY A 125 5.45 -5.38 -15.24
N LEU A 126 5.75 -4.53 -14.25
CA LEU A 126 5.41 -3.12 -14.26
C LEU A 126 6.05 -2.40 -15.46
N TYR A 127 7.35 -2.60 -15.69
CA TYR A 127 8.06 -2.00 -16.83
C TYR A 127 7.51 -2.45 -18.20
N ARG A 128 7.15 -3.73 -18.33
CA ARG A 128 6.46 -4.21 -19.54
C ARG A 128 5.11 -3.52 -19.73
N ALA A 129 4.36 -3.31 -18.65
CA ALA A 129 3.03 -2.70 -18.71
C ALA A 129 3.06 -1.19 -19.02
N THR A 130 4.06 -0.45 -18.52
CA THR A 130 4.12 1.01 -18.67
C THR A 130 4.91 1.46 -19.89
N GLY A 131 5.99 0.75 -20.26
CA GLY A 131 6.91 1.17 -21.30
C GLY A 131 7.22 0.12 -22.37
N GLY A 132 6.66 -1.09 -22.27
CA GLY A 132 6.88 -2.17 -23.23
C GLY A 132 8.33 -2.68 -23.32
N ARG A 133 9.21 -2.24 -22.41
CA ARG A 133 10.65 -2.51 -22.42
C ARG A 133 11.09 -2.98 -21.05
N ASN A 134 12.14 -3.80 -20.99
CA ASN A 134 12.74 -4.21 -19.72
C ASN A 134 13.40 -3.02 -19.01
N ARG A 135 13.50 -3.09 -17.68
CA ARG A 135 14.25 -2.13 -16.86
C ARG A 135 15.73 -2.15 -17.23
N ASN A 136 16.33 -0.99 -17.44
CA ASN A 136 17.78 -0.82 -17.48
C ASN A 136 18.28 -0.46 -16.08
N SER A 137 18.97 -1.36 -15.40
CA SER A 137 19.45 -1.10 -14.02
C SER A 137 20.53 -0.03 -13.93
N ALA A 138 21.26 0.27 -15.00
CA ALA A 138 22.27 1.34 -15.00
C ALA A 138 21.65 2.72 -15.24
N ALA A 139 20.50 2.78 -15.93
CA ALA A 139 19.78 4.00 -16.22
C ALA A 139 18.27 3.70 -16.31
N PRO A 140 17.58 3.56 -15.17
CA PRO A 140 16.16 3.22 -15.14
C PRO A 140 15.34 4.26 -15.92
N GLN A 141 14.43 3.78 -16.78
CA GLN A 141 13.59 4.67 -17.61
C GLN A 141 12.54 5.42 -16.80
N PHE A 142 12.17 4.91 -15.63
CA PHE A 142 11.24 5.52 -14.70
C PHE A 142 11.87 5.55 -13.31
N CYS A 143 11.44 6.50 -12.48
CA CYS A 143 11.73 6.41 -11.06
C CYS A 143 10.94 5.25 -10.46
N ASP A 144 11.63 4.23 -9.97
CA ASP A 144 11.06 3.06 -9.30
C ASP A 144 11.60 2.85 -7.88
N ALA A 145 12.20 3.89 -7.30
CA ALA A 145 12.90 3.82 -6.03
C ALA A 145 12.03 3.29 -4.87
N CYS A 146 10.72 3.55 -4.88
CA CYS A 146 9.81 3.01 -3.87
C CYS A 146 9.73 1.47 -3.86
N PHE A 147 10.11 0.83 -4.97
CA PHE A 147 10.14 -0.63 -5.15
C PHE A 147 11.56 -1.19 -5.18
N SER A 148 12.52 -0.45 -5.79
CA SER A 148 13.89 -0.91 -6.02
C SER A 148 14.88 -0.45 -4.94
N GLY A 149 14.59 0.65 -4.26
CA GLY A 149 15.55 1.36 -3.39
C GLY A 149 16.61 2.17 -4.17
N GLU A 150 16.59 2.13 -5.50
CA GLU A 150 17.55 2.82 -6.35
C GLU A 150 17.05 4.24 -6.67
N TYR A 151 17.41 5.20 -5.81
CA TYR A 151 17.08 6.62 -6.02
C TYR A 151 17.97 7.24 -7.10
N PRO A 152 17.41 7.80 -8.20
CA PRO A 152 18.18 8.44 -9.27
C PRO A 152 19.02 9.64 -8.79
N ILE A 153 18.54 10.34 -7.75
CA ILE A 153 19.27 11.42 -7.09
C ILE A 153 19.70 10.93 -5.72
N ARG A 154 21.01 11.03 -5.44
CA ARG A 154 21.56 10.67 -4.13
C ARG A 154 20.88 11.47 -3.02
N LEU A 155 20.36 10.76 -2.03
CA LEU A 155 19.75 11.33 -0.83
C LEU A 155 20.85 11.83 0.11
N THR A 156 21.27 13.08 -0.05
CA THR A 156 22.38 13.68 0.71
C THR A 156 22.10 13.77 2.21
N ASP A 157 20.85 13.98 2.59
CA ASP A 157 20.38 14.02 3.97
C ASP A 157 20.43 12.64 4.66
N GLN A 158 20.15 11.57 3.92
CA GLN A 158 20.17 10.20 4.45
C GLN A 158 21.57 9.57 4.44
N HIS A 159 22.37 9.82 3.39
CA HIS A 159 23.64 9.10 3.12
C HIS A 159 24.90 9.94 3.42
N GLY A 160 24.83 10.81 4.44
CA GLY A 160 26.01 11.46 5.02
C GLY A 160 26.55 12.65 4.22
N GLY A 161 25.70 13.43 3.56
CA GLY A 161 26.03 14.79 3.19
C GLY A 161 26.50 15.58 4.42
N ARG A 162 27.40 16.53 4.22
CA ARG A 162 27.90 17.41 5.27
C ARG A 162 26.68 17.91 6.06
N LYS A 163 26.59 17.57 7.35
CA LYS A 163 25.68 18.24 8.28
C LYS A 163 26.24 19.65 8.40
N ASP A 164 25.95 20.51 7.43
CA ASP A 164 26.29 21.91 7.52
C ASP A 164 25.71 22.37 8.85
N GLY A 165 26.62 22.69 9.77
CA GLY A 165 26.30 22.96 11.16
C GLY A 165 25.13 23.92 11.19
N GLN A 166 24.11 23.59 11.97
CA GLN A 166 22.96 24.44 12.23
C GLN A 166 23.45 25.88 12.35
N LEU A 167 23.22 26.69 11.31
CA LEU A 167 23.54 28.12 11.35
C LEU A 167 22.59 28.71 12.39
N SER A 168 23.06 28.82 13.63
CA SER A 168 22.29 29.42 14.69
C SER A 168 22.12 30.90 14.34
N LEU A 169 20.98 31.25 13.76
CA LEU A 169 20.62 32.63 13.44
C LEU A 169 20.27 33.48 14.69
N LEU A 170 20.52 32.95 15.89
CA LEU A 170 20.10 33.51 17.18
C LEU A 170 21.25 33.57 18.21
N ALA A 171 22.49 33.70 17.77
CA ALA A 171 23.57 34.16 18.63
C ALA A 171 23.95 35.57 18.14
N ASP A 172 23.45 36.57 18.84
CA ASP A 172 23.82 38.01 18.83
C ASP A 172 22.61 38.94 18.65
N VAL A 173 21.75 38.98 19.67
CA VAL A 173 21.11 40.23 20.11
C VAL A 173 21.17 40.23 21.63
N ALA A 174 22.28 40.72 22.15
CA ALA A 174 22.42 41.17 23.54
C ALA A 174 22.19 42.70 23.59
#